data_AF-A0A7X7RPF8-F1
#
_entry.id   AF-A0A7X7RPF8-F1
#
_cell.length_a   1.000
_cell.length_b   1.000
_cell.length_c   1.000
_cell.angle_alpha   90.00
_cell.angle_beta   90.00
_cell.angle_gamma   90.00
#
_symmetry.space_group_name_H-M   'P 1'
#
loop_
_entity.id
_entity.type
_entity.pdbx_description
1 polymer ?
#
loop_
_entity_poly.entity_id
_entity_poly.type
_entity_poly.pdbx_seq_one_letter_code
_entity_poly.pdbx_strand_id
1 'polypeptide(L)'
;MKAKTNRTAIIATVVILAAIIGLGLASYYISTSYVSMDINPSVEYSINMYDRVIDAKGVNEDGIRLLEEINIEELKNKSIDDALSMTIEEAVQEGYLEEEGAGVMISTAARNSNNASELAARL
;
A
#
# COMPACT_ATOMS: atom_id res chain seq x y z
N MET A 1 -25.69 31.13 -37.00
CA MET A 1 -25.32 29.70 -37.14
C MET A 1 -25.58 29.02 -35.79
N LYS A 2 -26.65 28.24 -35.62
CA LYS A 2 -26.92 27.53 -34.36
C LYS A 2 -26.04 26.27 -34.34
N ALA A 3 -25.15 26.14 -33.36
CA ALA A 3 -24.36 24.93 -33.18
C ALA A 3 -25.31 23.74 -33.02
N LYS A 4 -25.24 22.76 -33.91
CA LYS A 4 -26.01 21.53 -33.83
C LYS A 4 -25.35 20.70 -32.73
N THR A 5 -25.92 20.71 -31.52
CA THR A 5 -25.39 19.92 -30.41
C THR A 5 -25.47 18.44 -30.75
N ASN A 6 -24.33 17.83 -31.04
CA ASN A 6 -24.22 16.40 -31.34
C ASN A 6 -24.38 15.61 -30.03
N ARG A 7 -25.64 15.41 -29.60
CA ARG A 7 -25.98 14.72 -28.34
C ARG A 7 -25.31 13.35 -28.23
N THR A 8 -25.16 12.63 -29.33
CA THR A 8 -24.44 11.35 -29.41
C THR A 8 -22.96 11.49 -29.09
N ALA A 9 -22.30 12.54 -29.60
CA ALA A 9 -20.90 12.83 -29.29
C ALA A 9 -20.72 13.18 -27.81
N ILE A 10 -21.64 13.94 -27.22
CA ILE A 10 -21.61 14.26 -25.78
C ILE A 10 -21.74 12.99 -24.94
N ILE A 11 -22.70 12.11 -25.25
CA ILE A 11 -22.88 10.84 -24.53
C ILE A 11 -21.63 9.97 -24.66
N ALA A 12 -21.06 9.85 -25.86
CA ALA A 12 -19.83 9.09 -26.07
C ALA A 12 -18.66 9.64 -25.23
N THR A 13 -18.47 10.97 -25.20
CA THR A 13 -17.43 11.60 -24.37
C THR A 13 -17.63 11.34 -22.88
N VAL A 14 -18.86 11.44 -22.38
CA VAL A 14 -19.16 11.18 -20.96
C VAL A 14 -18.89 9.71 -20.60
N VAL A 15 -19.26 8.77 -21.47
CA VAL A 15 -19.00 7.34 -21.26
C VAL A 15 -17.50 7.05 -21.25
N ILE A 16 -16.74 7.62 -22.19
CA ILE A 16 -15.28 7.46 -22.24
C ILE A 16 -14.64 8.06 -20.98
N LEU A 17 -15.06 9.26 -20.57
CA LEU A 17 -14.54 9.90 -19.36
C LEU A 17 -14.84 9.07 -18.11
N ALA A 18 -16.07 8.57 -17.97
CA ALA A 18 -16.45 7.69 -16.87
C ALA A 18 -15.63 6.40 -16.86
N ALA A 19 -15.35 5.82 -18.03
CA ALA A 19 -14.50 4.63 -18.15
C ALA A 19 -13.05 4.91 -17.73
N ILE A 20 -12.47 6.04 -18.17
CA ILE A 20 -11.11 6.45 -17.78
C ILE A 20 -11.03 6.67 -16.28
N ILE A 21 -12.00 7.38 -15.70
CA ILE A 21 -12.06 7.60 -14.24
C ILE A 21 -12.21 6.26 -13.50
N GLY A 22 -13.11 5.39 -13.96
CA GLY A 22 -13.34 4.08 -13.35
C GLY A 22 -12.07 3.20 -13.37
N LEU A 23 -11.36 3.16 -14.50
CA LEU A 23 -10.09 2.43 -14.61
C LEU A 23 -9.00 3.05 -13.73
N GLY A 24 -8.92 4.39 -13.67
CA GLY A 24 -7.99 5.09 -12.80
C GLY A 24 -8.22 4.77 -11.32
N LEU A 25 -9.47 4.84 -10.85
CA LEU A 25 -9.84 4.48 -9.49
C LEU A 25 -9.55 3.01 -9.19
N ALA A 26 -9.89 2.10 -10.11
CA ALA A 26 -9.60 0.68 -9.94
C ALA A 26 -8.10 0.42 -9.80
N SER A 27 -7.26 1.06 -10.62
CA SER A 27 -5.80 0.91 -10.54
C SER A 27 -5.20 1.37 -9.20
N TYR A 28 -5.88 2.28 -8.52
CA TYR A 28 -5.40 2.91 -7.30
C TYR A 28 -5.86 2.17 -6.03
N TYR A 29 -7.10 1.67 -6.01
CA TYR A 29 -7.70 1.05 -4.82
C TYR A 29 -7.62 -0.48 -4.80
N ILE A 30 -7.13 -1.13 -5.87
CA ILE A 30 -6.97 -2.59 -5.93
C ILE A 30 -5.54 -2.96 -5.57
N SER A 31 -5.40 -3.82 -4.55
CA SER A 31 -4.10 -4.38 -4.14
C SER A 31 -3.56 -5.34 -5.18
N THR A 32 -2.26 -5.24 -5.46
CA THR A 32 -1.55 -6.09 -6.42
C THR A 32 -0.44 -6.90 -5.78
N SER A 33 0.03 -6.50 -4.59
CA SER A 33 1.13 -7.15 -3.87
C SER A 33 0.98 -6.98 -2.37
N TYR A 34 1.71 -7.80 -1.63
CA TYR A 34 1.75 -7.84 -0.17
C TYR A 34 3.19 -7.74 0.30
N VAL A 35 3.41 -6.98 1.35
CA VAL A 35 4.69 -6.91 2.06
C VAL A 35 4.43 -7.26 3.51
N SER A 36 5.28 -8.08 4.10
CA SER A 36 5.22 -8.43 5.51
C SER A 36 6.54 -8.02 6.16
N MET A 37 6.44 -7.34 7.29
CA MET A 37 7.57 -6.97 8.14
C MET A 37 7.46 -7.72 9.45
N ASP A 38 8.50 -8.46 9.77
CA ASP A 38 8.63 -9.25 10.99
C ASP A 38 9.84 -8.73 11.79
N ILE A 39 9.56 -8.03 12.88
CA ILE A 39 10.51 -7.68 13.94
C ILE A 39 10.22 -8.51 15.19
N ASN A 40 8.98 -9.01 15.31
CA ASN A 40 8.28 -9.33 16.55
C ASN A 40 8.01 -8.05 17.36
N PRO A 41 7.26 -7.09 16.79
CA PRO A 41 5.95 -7.24 16.12
C PRO A 41 5.94 -7.66 14.64
N SER A 42 4.79 -8.17 14.15
CA SER A 42 4.58 -8.58 12.74
C SER A 42 3.42 -7.82 12.10
N VAL A 43 3.68 -7.16 10.96
CA VAL A 43 2.73 -6.32 10.22
C VAL A 43 2.71 -6.71 8.73
N GLU A 44 1.51 -6.81 8.15
CA GLU A 44 1.30 -7.05 6.71
C GLU A 44 0.68 -5.81 6.05
N TYR A 45 1.24 -5.42 4.90
CA TYR A 45 0.81 -4.30 4.08
C TYR A 45 0.24 -4.82 2.75
N SER A 46 -0.94 -4.34 2.39
CA SER A 46 -1.49 -4.48 1.06
C SER A 46 -1.13 -3.26 0.22
N ILE A 47 -0.47 -3.46 -0.92
CA ILE A 47 -0.02 -2.35 -1.78
C ILE A 47 -0.63 -2.43 -3.18
N ASN A 48 -0.90 -1.27 -3.78
CA ASN A 48 -1.36 -1.15 -5.16
C ASN A 48 -0.20 -1.20 -6.17
N MET A 49 -0.52 -1.09 -7.46
CA MET A 49 0.46 -1.15 -8.54
C MET A 49 1.44 0.05 -8.60
N TYR A 50 1.24 1.04 -7.74
CA TYR A 50 2.11 2.21 -7.59
C TYR A 50 2.95 2.14 -6.31
N ASP A 51 3.04 0.94 -5.71
CA ASP A 51 3.72 0.66 -4.44
C ASP A 51 3.20 1.51 -3.27
N ARG A 52 1.91 1.88 -3.32
CA ARG A 52 1.25 2.63 -2.25
C ARG A 52 0.42 1.71 -1.37
N VAL A 53 0.52 1.93 -0.07
CA VAL A 53 -0.26 1.20 0.93
C VAL A 53 -1.75 1.49 0.76
N ILE A 54 -2.55 0.44 0.55
CA ILE A 54 -4.01 0.48 0.60
C ILE A 54 -4.50 0.15 2.01
N ASP A 55 -3.84 -0.81 2.66
CA ASP A 55 -4.21 -1.30 3.98
C ASP A 55 -2.98 -1.86 4.72
N ALA A 56 -3.04 -1.86 6.05
CA ALA A 56 -2.03 -2.44 6.93
C ALA A 56 -2.71 -3.19 8.06
N LYS A 57 -2.18 -4.36 8.42
CA LYS A 57 -2.77 -5.24 9.43
C LYS A 57 -1.69 -5.88 10.30
N GLY A 58 -1.92 -5.88 11.61
CA GLY A 58 -1.12 -6.64 12.56
C GLY A 58 -1.37 -8.14 12.40
N VAL A 59 -0.32 -8.91 12.18
CA VAL A 59 -0.37 -10.37 12.04
C VAL A 59 -0.37 -11.04 13.41
N ASN A 60 0.32 -10.44 14.39
CA ASN A 60 0.35 -10.87 15.80
C ASN A 60 -0.14 -9.74 16.74
N GLU A 61 -0.28 -10.05 18.03
CA GLU A 61 -0.80 -9.09 19.03
C GLU A 61 0.09 -7.84 19.17
N ASP A 62 1.42 -8.00 19.13
CA ASP A 62 2.34 -6.87 19.17
C ASP A 62 2.21 -5.98 17.92
N GLY A 63 2.00 -6.58 16.74
CA GLY A 63 1.80 -5.85 15.50
C GLY A 63 0.47 -5.10 15.46
N ILE A 64 -0.57 -5.62 16.11
CA ILE A 64 -1.82 -4.89 16.29
C ILE A 64 -1.58 -3.66 17.18
N ARG A 65 -0.89 -3.83 18.32
CA ARG A 65 -0.55 -2.72 19.22
C ARG A 65 0.32 -1.66 18.53
N LEU A 66 1.33 -2.08 17.79
CA LEU A 66 2.19 -1.16 17.04
C LEU A 66 1.38 -0.31 16.04
N LEU A 67 0.43 -0.92 15.32
CA LEU A 67 -0.43 -0.19 14.38
C LEU A 67 -1.46 0.73 15.05
N GLU A 68 -1.83 0.45 16.31
CA GLU A 68 -2.68 1.34 17.10
C GLU A 68 -1.94 2.63 17.45
N GLU A 69 -0.64 2.56 17.76
CA GLU A 69 0.21 3.73 18.05
C GLU A 69 0.48 4.57 16.79
N ILE A 70 0.83 3.93 15.65
CA ILE A 70 1.10 4.64 14.37
C ILE A 70 -0.17 5.24 13.76
N ASN A 71 -1.34 4.67 14.07
CA ASN A 71 -2.61 4.88 13.36
C ASN A 71 -2.54 4.47 11.88
N ILE A 72 -3.24 3.39 11.53
CA ILE A 72 -3.29 2.80 10.18
C ILE A 72 -3.63 3.82 9.08
N GLU A 73 -4.47 4.82 9.37
CA GLU A 73 -4.84 5.84 8.39
C GLU A 73 -3.65 6.72 7.96
N GLU A 74 -2.61 6.85 8.79
CA GLU A 74 -1.40 7.57 8.43
C GLU A 74 -0.54 6.80 7.43
N LEU A 75 -0.60 5.47 7.48
CA LEU A 75 0.14 4.61 6.55
C LEU A 75 -0.52 4.55 5.17
N LYS A 76 -1.84 4.73 5.09
CA LYS A 76 -2.57 4.66 3.82
C LYS A 76 -2.05 5.72 2.85
N ASN A 77 -1.93 5.30 1.59
CA ASN A 77 -1.43 6.10 0.48
C ASN A 77 0.03 6.56 0.60
N LYS A 78 0.78 6.15 1.63
CA LYS A 78 2.24 6.32 1.63
C LYS A 78 2.88 5.31 0.69
N SER A 79 4.10 5.60 0.24
CA SER A 79 4.92 4.57 -0.39
C SER A 79 5.19 3.46 0.64
N ILE A 80 5.37 2.24 0.18
CA ILE A 80 5.72 1.13 1.08
C ILE A 80 7.01 1.40 1.84
N ASP A 81 8.00 2.05 1.23
CA ASP A 81 9.27 2.43 1.87
C ASP A 81 9.06 3.39 3.04
N ASP A 82 8.22 4.42 2.84
CA ASP A 82 7.88 5.38 3.89
C ASP A 82 7.11 4.67 5.02
N ALA A 83 6.17 3.79 4.68
CA ALA A 83 5.38 3.07 5.66
C ALA A 83 6.23 2.11 6.50
N LEU A 84 7.17 1.41 5.87
CA LEU A 84 8.13 0.53 6.57
C LEU A 84 9.06 1.35 7.47
N SER A 85 9.55 2.50 6.99
CA SER A 85 10.39 3.41 7.78
C SER A 85 9.66 3.92 9.01
N MET A 86 8.42 4.40 8.86
CA MET A 86 7.57 4.82 10.00
C MET A 86 7.33 3.67 10.98
N THR A 87 7.12 2.45 10.48
CA THR A 87 6.90 1.28 11.34
C THR A 87 8.14 0.90 12.13
N ILE A 88 9.32 0.98 11.51
CA ILE A 88 10.61 0.75 12.19
C ILE A 88 10.83 1.85 13.23
N GLU A 89 10.60 3.13 12.89
CA GLU A 89 10.75 4.25 13.82
C GLU A 89 9.87 4.11 15.05
N GLU A 90 8.61 3.68 14.87
CA GLU A 90 7.73 3.38 16.00
C GLU A 90 8.21 2.17 16.80
N ALA A 91 8.63 1.09 16.12
CA ALA A 91 9.13 -0.10 16.79
C ALA A 91 10.39 0.20 17.65
N VAL A 92 11.23 1.15 17.21
CA VAL A 92 12.35 1.66 18.01
C VAL A 92 11.85 2.44 19.22
N GLN A 93 10.86 3.32 19.05
CA GLN A 93 10.31 4.13 20.16
C GLN A 93 9.65 3.25 21.24
N GLU A 94 8.97 2.19 20.83
CA GLU A 94 8.33 1.20 21.70
C GLU A 94 9.32 0.16 22.28
N GLY A 95 10.60 0.23 21.89
CA GLY A 95 11.67 -0.59 22.46
C GLY A 95 11.82 -1.99 21.86
N TYR A 96 11.10 -2.33 20.79
CA TYR A 96 11.14 -3.66 20.16
C TYR A 96 12.48 -4.00 19.50
N LEU A 97 13.33 -3.00 19.26
CA LEU A 97 14.64 -3.15 18.64
C LEU A 97 15.82 -2.92 19.60
N GLU A 98 15.58 -2.86 20.91
CA GLU A 98 16.64 -2.64 21.91
C GLU A 98 17.38 -3.94 22.31
N GLU A 99 16.81 -5.11 22.05
CA GLU A 99 17.41 -6.39 22.44
C GLU A 99 18.58 -6.81 21.53
N GLU A 100 19.58 -7.45 22.14
CA GLU A 100 20.74 -7.98 21.42
C GLU A 100 20.31 -9.15 20.53
N GLY A 101 20.33 -8.94 19.21
CA GLY A 101 19.85 -9.90 18.21
C GLY A 101 18.47 -9.56 17.63
N ALA A 102 17.86 -8.45 18.04
CA ALA A 102 16.69 -7.91 17.35
C ALA A 102 17.04 -7.55 15.90
N GLY A 103 16.13 -7.87 14.98
CA GLY A 103 16.34 -7.68 13.55
C GLY A 103 15.03 -7.52 12.81
N VAL A 104 15.09 -6.89 11.64
CA VAL A 104 13.95 -6.67 10.77
C VAL A 104 14.01 -7.67 9.62
N MET A 105 12.98 -8.48 9.43
CA MET A 105 12.81 -9.33 8.27
C MET A 105 11.68 -8.78 7.40
N ILE A 106 11.95 -8.57 6.11
CA ILE A 106 10.95 -8.11 5.14
C ILE A 106 10.73 -9.21 4.11
N SER A 107 9.48 -9.59 3.92
CA SER A 107 9.04 -10.59 2.95
C SER A 107 8.04 -9.96 1.98
N THR A 108 8.18 -10.24 0.68
CA THR A 108 7.28 -9.72 -0.35
C THR A 108 6.58 -10.85 -1.08
N ALA A 109 5.28 -10.68 -1.36
CA ALA A 109 4.51 -11.58 -2.19
C ALA A 109 3.74 -10.80 -3.25
N ALA A 110 3.91 -11.17 -4.52
CA ALA A 110 3.17 -10.57 -5.62
C ALA A 110 2.61 -11.64 -6.54
N ARG A 111 1.55 -11.29 -7.27
CA ARG A 111 0.94 -12.21 -8.24
C ARG A 111 1.89 -12.56 -9.40
N ASN A 112 2.84 -11.68 -9.70
CA ASN A 112 3.93 -11.90 -10.65
C ASN A 112 5.26 -12.01 -9.89
N SER A 113 5.98 -13.12 -10.06
CA SER A 113 7.25 -13.38 -9.37
C SER A 113 8.31 -12.31 -9.66
N ASN A 114 8.34 -11.75 -10.87
CA ASN A 114 9.29 -10.70 -11.21
C ASN A 114 9.07 -9.44 -10.37
N ASN A 115 7.80 -9.07 -10.15
CA ASN A 115 7.44 -7.92 -9.34
C ASN A 115 7.79 -8.14 -7.85
N ALA A 116 7.59 -9.37 -7.34
CA ALA A 116 7.97 -9.69 -5.96
C ALA A 116 9.49 -9.59 -5.77
N SER A 117 10.29 -10.16 -6.67
CA SER A 117 11.75 -10.11 -6.58
C SER A 117 12.31 -8.70 -6.71
N GLU A 118 11.75 -7.87 -7.59
CA GLU A 118 12.14 -6.47 -7.72
C GLU A 118 11.81 -5.67 -6.45
N LEU A 119 10.63 -5.89 -5.88
CA LEU A 119 10.22 -5.26 -4.63
C LEU A 119 11.13 -5.69 -3.47
N ALA A 120 11.42 -6.99 -3.32
CA ALA A 120 12.32 -7.50 -2.29
C ALA A 120 13.78 -7.03 -2.44
N ALA A 121 14.24 -6.73 -3.65
CA ALA A 121 15.59 -6.22 -3.87
C ALA A 121 15.71 -4.72 -3.56
N ARG A 122 14.58 -4.01 -3.53
CA ARG A 122 14.49 -2.57 -3.32
C ARG A 122 14.30 -2.19 -1.84
N LEU A 123 13.53 -3.01 -1.12
CA LEU A 123 13.26 -2.89 0.31
C LEU A 123 14.39 -3.48 1.15
#